data_AF-A0A0Q8WJE4-F1
#
_entry.id   AF-A0A0Q8WJE4-F1
#
_cell.length_a   1.000
_cell.length_b   1.000
_cell.length_c   1.000
_cell.angle_alpha   90.00
_cell.angle_beta   90.00
_cell.angle_gamma   90.00
#
_symmetry.space_group_name_H-M   'P 1'
#
loop_
_entity.id
_entity.type
_entity.pdbx_description
1 polymer ?
#
loop_
_entity_poly.entity_id
_entity_poly.type
_entity_poly.pdbx_seq_one_letter_code
_entity_poly.pdbx_strand_id
1 'polypeptide(L)' 'MDISTTTTMLAQLCRQLHALAKAEEDTAAEEAARVPYWSSCPSSVQAHREAARSLRATAHSVEARIGIYVPSAYPAQLAG' A
#
# COMPACT_ATOMS: atom_id res chain seq x y z
N MET A 1 13.75 -26.95 -0.96
CA MET A 1 13.47 -25.56 -1.38
C MET A 1 14.33 -24.68 -0.51
N ASP A 2 15.24 -23.91 -1.09
CA ASP A 2 16.28 -23.21 -0.35
C ASP A 2 15.71 -21.94 0.32
N ILE A 3 15.97 -21.77 1.62
CA ILE A 3 15.44 -20.67 2.44
C ILE A 3 15.88 -19.31 1.86
N SER A 4 17.06 -19.26 1.25
CA SER A 4 17.61 -18.07 0.61
C SER A 4 16.79 -17.62 -0.62
N THR A 5 16.28 -18.57 -1.41
CA THR A 5 15.42 -18.29 -2.57
C THR A 5 14.06 -17.77 -2.13
N THR A 6 13.44 -18.38 -1.12
CA THR A 6 12.15 -17.94 -0.59
C THR A 6 12.24 -16.52 -0.04
N THR A 7 13.28 -16.20 0.73
CA THR A 7 13.53 -14.85 1.24
C THR A 7 13.68 -13.82 0.12
N THR A 8 14.43 -14.16 -0.95
CA THR A 8 14.60 -13.28 -2.11
C THR A 8 13.28 -13.02 -2.85
N MET A 9 12.46 -14.06 -3.03
CA MET A 9 11.15 -13.94 -3.65
C MET A 9 10.19 -13.09 -2.82
N LEU A 10 10.16 -13.28 -1.49
CA LEU A 10 9.33 -12.46 -0.61
C LEU A 10 9.77 -10.99 -0.63
N ALA A 11 11.07 -10.70 -0.67
CA ALA A 11 11.57 -9.34 -0.80
C ALA A 11 11.19 -8.70 -2.15
N GLN A 12 11.21 -9.47 -3.25
CA GLN A 12 10.71 -9.02 -4.55
C GLN A 12 9.21 -8.74 -4.51
N LEU A 13 8.43 -9.61 -3.87
CA LEU A 13 6.99 -9.42 -3.69
C LEU A 13 6.68 -8.14 -2.90
N CYS A 14 7.38 -7.87 -1.79
CA CYS A 14 7.21 -6.63 -1.03
C CYS A 14 7.43 -5.39 -1.91
N ARG A 15 8.50 -5.38 -2.72
CA ARG A 15 8.77 -4.25 -3.63
C ARG A 15 7.65 -4.06 -4.65
N GLN A 16 7.12 -5.16 -5.20
CA GLN A 16 6.00 -5.09 -6.14
C GLN A 16 4.71 -4.60 -5.47
N LEU A 17 4.41 -5.05 -4.25
CA LEU A 17 3.24 -4.59 -3.50
C LEU A 17 3.31 -3.08 -3.21
N HIS A 18 4.48 -2.57 -2.81
CA HIS A 18 4.68 -1.13 -2.61
C HIS A 18 4.60 -0.34 -3.92
N ALA A 19 5.15 -0.86 -5.02
CA ALA A 19 5.05 -0.23 -6.32
C ALA A 19 3.60 -0.15 -6.82
N LEU A 20 2.82 -1.21 -6.64
CA LEU A 20 1.39 -1.24 -6.96
C LEU A 20 0.61 -0.27 -6.06
N ALA A 21 0.89 -0.25 -4.75
CA ALA A 21 0.23 0.68 -3.83
C ALA A 21 0.46 2.14 -4.25
N LYS A 22 1.68 2.47 -4.69
CA LYS A 22 1.99 3.79 -5.23
C LYS A 22 1.23 4.08 -6.53
N ALA A 23 1.16 3.13 -7.46
CA ALA A 23 0.43 3.32 -8.71
C ALA A 23 -1.08 3.56 -8.49
N GLU A 24 -1.69 2.87 -7.54
CA GLU A 24 -3.09 3.11 -7.14
C GLU A 24 -3.30 4.52 -6.57
N GLU A 25 -2.38 5.01 -5.74
CA GLU A 25 -2.46 6.39 -5.23
C GLU A 25 -2.24 7.44 -6.30
N ASP A 26 -1.28 7.23 -7.19
CA ASP A 26 -1.03 8.13 -8.31
C ASP A 26 -2.28 8.19 -9.20
N THR A 27 -2.94 7.06 -9.47
CA THR A 27 -4.23 6.99 -10.18
C THR A 27 -5.33 7.76 -9.45
N ALA A 28 -5.46 7.56 -8.13
CA ALA A 28 -6.42 8.29 -7.30
C ALA A 28 -6.19 9.81 -7.31
N ALA A 29 -4.92 10.23 -7.31
CA ALA A 29 -4.53 11.64 -7.35
C ALA A 29 -4.84 12.26 -8.72
N GLU A 30 -4.53 11.56 -9.81
CA GLU A 30 -4.88 11.99 -11.16
C GLU A 30 -6.39 12.11 -11.37
N GLU A 31 -7.17 11.13 -10.89
CA GLU A 31 -8.63 11.20 -10.94
C GLU A 31 -9.18 12.36 -10.12
N ALA A 32 -8.71 12.54 -8.89
CA ALA A 32 -9.13 13.65 -8.05
C ALA A 32 -8.75 15.01 -8.65
N ALA A 33 -7.59 15.12 -9.30
CA ALA A 33 -7.14 16.35 -9.95
C ALA A 33 -8.00 16.74 -11.16
N ARG A 34 -8.64 15.76 -11.83
CA ARG A 34 -9.60 16.02 -12.92
C ARG A 34 -10.96 16.51 -12.41
N VAL A 35 -11.24 16.39 -11.12
CA VAL A 35 -12.53 16.73 -10.52
C VAL A 35 -12.48 18.13 -9.96
N PRO A 36 -13.38 19.03 -10.38
CA PRO A 36 -13.47 20.36 -9.80
C PRO A 36 -13.74 20.32 -8.29
N TYR A 37 -13.18 21.27 -7.54
CA TYR A 37 -13.26 21.27 -6.08
C TYR A 37 -14.70 21.36 -5.52
N TRP A 38 -15.64 21.90 -6.31
CA TRP A 38 -17.05 22.04 -5.94
C TRP A 38 -17.89 20.80 -6.23
N SER A 39 -17.32 19.81 -6.94
CA SER A 39 -18.00 18.57 -7.28
C SER A 39 -17.64 17.49 -6.25
N SER A 40 -18.57 16.56 -6.03
CA SER A 40 -18.27 15.34 -5.28
C SER A 40 -17.17 14.55 -5.99
N CYS A 41 -16.22 14.05 -5.20
CA CYS A 41 -15.15 13.18 -5.69
C CYS A 41 -15.73 11.84 -6.17
N PRO A 42 -15.28 11.29 -7.31
CA PRO A 42 -15.69 9.97 -7.78
C PRO A 42 -15.43 8.89 -6.73
N SER A 43 -16.36 7.93 -6.60
CA SER A 43 -16.19 6.80 -5.69
C SER A 43 -14.99 5.91 -6.05
N SER A 44 -14.52 5.94 -7.30
CA SER A 44 -13.30 5.27 -7.75
C SER A 44 -12.05 5.77 -7.01
N VAL A 45 -11.94 7.08 -6.73
CA VAL A 45 -10.81 7.64 -5.98
C VAL A 45 -10.70 7.02 -4.59
N GLN A 46 -11.83 6.82 -3.91
CA GLN A 46 -11.84 6.14 -2.61
C GLN A 46 -11.45 4.65 -2.76
N ALA A 47 -11.94 3.98 -3.81
CA ALA A 47 -11.57 2.58 -4.09
C ALA A 47 -10.07 2.42 -4.33
N HIS A 48 -9.45 3.29 -5.14
CA HIS A 48 -8.00 3.31 -5.38
C HIS A 48 -7.20 3.53 -4.09
N ARG A 49 -7.63 4.47 -3.23
CA ARG A 49 -6.96 4.70 -1.93
C ARG A 49 -7.09 3.49 -0.99
N GLU A 50 -8.24 2.81 -0.98
CA GLU A 50 -8.43 1.59 -0.20
C GLU A 50 -7.57 0.43 -0.70
N ALA A 51 -7.47 0.28 -2.02
CA ALA A 51 -6.59 -0.70 -2.66
C ALA A 51 -5.12 -0.45 -2.29
N ALA A 52 -4.64 0.80 -2.40
CA ALA A 52 -3.30 1.19 -1.98
C ALA A 52 -3.02 0.86 -0.50
N ARG A 53 -3.98 1.16 0.39
CA ARG A 53 -3.86 0.83 1.82
C ARG A 53 -3.75 -0.67 2.04
N SER A 54 -4.58 -1.46 1.38
CA SER A 54 -4.60 -2.92 1.49
C SER A 54 -3.30 -3.55 0.98
N LEU A 55 -2.75 -3.01 -0.12
CA LEU A 55 -1.46 -3.44 -0.67
C LEU A 55 -0.30 -3.15 0.29
N ARG A 56 -0.27 -1.98 0.94
CA ARG A 56 0.74 -1.67 1.97
C ARG A 56 0.62 -2.54 3.21
N ALA A 57 -0.60 -2.76 3.69
CA ALA A 57 -0.83 -3.66 4.83
C ALA A 57 -0.33 -5.08 4.54
N THR A 58 -0.56 -5.55 3.31
CA THR A 58 -0.04 -6.84 2.84
C THR A 58 1.49 -6.81 2.76
N ALA A 59 2.09 -5.76 2.20
CA ALA A 59 3.54 -5.60 2.13
C ALA A 59 4.20 -5.64 3.51
N HIS A 60 3.64 -4.90 4.49
CA HIS A 60 4.12 -4.93 5.88
C HIS A 60 4.00 -6.33 6.51
N SER A 61 2.91 -7.04 6.22
CA SER A 61 2.75 -8.43 6.68
C SER A 61 3.80 -9.36 6.08
N VAL A 62 4.20 -9.14 4.82
CA VAL A 62 5.27 -9.91 4.16
C VAL A 62 6.65 -9.50 4.72
N GLU A 63 6.92 -8.22 4.93
CA GLU A 63 8.17 -7.72 5.55
C GLU A 63 8.40 -8.31 6.93
N ALA A 64 7.35 -8.34 7.77
CA ALA A 64 7.39 -8.95 9.10
C ALA A 64 7.75 -10.45 9.03
N ARG A 65 7.31 -11.17 7.99
CA ARG A 65 7.64 -12.59 7.77
C ARG A 65 9.07 -12.82 7.30
N ILE A 66 9.67 -11.84 6.61
CA ILE A 66 11.08 -11.89 6.18
C ILE A 66 12.03 -11.55 7.35
N GLY A 67 11.51 -11.02 8.46
CA GLY A 67 12.33 -10.52 9.57
C GLY A 67 12.96 -9.15 9.28
N ILE A 68 12.57 -8.49 8.19
CA ILE A 68 12.86 -7.07 7.96
C ILE A 68 11.84 -6.29 8.78
N TYR A 69 12.12 -6.15 10.08
CA TYR A 69 11.31 -5.30 10.95
C TYR A 69 11.52 -3.84 10.55
N VAL A 70 10.59 -3.28 9.79
CA VAL A 70 10.44 -1.83 9.66
C VAL A 70 9.34 -1.41 10.63
N PRO A 71 9.64 -0.75 11.76
CA PRO A 71 8.60 -0.16 12.58
C PRO A 71 7.97 0.99 11.79
N SER A 72 6.87 0.69 11.10
CA SER A 72 6.00 1.73 10.56
C SER A 72 5.35 2.43 11.76
N ALA A 73 5.91 3.60 12.08
CA ALA A 73 5.51 4.41 13.21
C ALA A 73 4.08 4.93 13.01
N TYR A 74 3.05 4.18 13.40
CA TYR A 74 1.76 4.70 13.90
C TYR A 74 1.02 3.61 14.70
N PRO A 75 0.92 3.72 16.03
CA PRO A 75 -0.05 2.94 16.79
C PRO A 75 -1.46 3.48 16.51
N ALA A 76 -2.36 2.57 16.15
CA ALA A 76 -3.79 2.82 15.91
C ALA A 76 -4.58 3.17 17.20
N GLN A 77 -3.99 3.91 18.14
CA GLN A 77 -4.52 4.11 19.51
C GLN A 77 -4.93 5.54 19.87
N LEU A 78 -5.16 6.43 18.89
CA LEU A 78 -5.69 7.79 19.14
C LEU A 78 -6.97 8.09 18.34
N ALA A 79 -7.95 7.19 18.44
CA ALA A 79 -9.34 7.53 18.18
C ALA A 79 -10.14 7.21 19.45
N GLY A 80 -10.03 8.11 20.43
CA GLY A 80 -10.98 8.27 21.53
C GLY A 80 -11.91 9.44 21.22
#